data_AF-A0A0F9IJ83-F1
#
_entry.id   AF-A0A0F9IJ83-F1
#
_cell.length_a   1.000
_cell.length_b   1.000
_cell.length_c   1.000
_cell.angle_alpha   90.00
_cell.angle_beta   90.00
_cell.angle_gamma   90.00
#
_symmetry.space_group_name_H-M   'P 1'
#
loop_
_entity.id
_entity.type
_entity.pdbx_description
1 polymer ?
#
loop_
_entity_poly.entity_id
_entity_poly.type
_entity_poly.pdbx_seq_one_letter_code
_entity_poly.pdbx_strand_id
1 'polypeptide(L)'
;MATEEQTSSTTALIALRSGGTLRTGQRLTITNRTVTKLSFALLKNGSPTGTVTFLIRDISDNILATKAFGNASTLSATKNWEEVTFNTPVFINEEVRLLVEFSGGSSGNEVHFHGELADVKEGEFFTAYTTFWSDFGSGGTDYDGAYIYTFTEGGSTTPVVTTQAATDVIATGATGHGNVQGLGDSAVTQHGHVWSTSQNPDTSDSKTELGAKPQAGAFVSLITGLTPGTTYYLKAYATNSSGTTYGSQVSIGTASTIQRAHIWSEGSDFHYFDEAGVERVLQGHGVASDKDLWPWLDPFS
;
A
#
# COMPACT_ATOMS: atom_id res chain seq x y z
N MET A 1 10.79 15.96 -14.22
CA MET A 1 9.31 15.88 -14.22
C MET A 1 8.90 15.05 -15.41
N ALA A 2 7.93 14.18 -15.25
CA ALA A 2 7.40 13.32 -16.32
C ALA A 2 6.06 13.88 -16.82
N THR A 3 5.61 13.41 -17.98
CA THR A 3 4.33 13.75 -18.57
C THR A 3 3.50 12.50 -18.80
N GLU A 4 2.19 12.63 -18.66
CA GLU A 4 1.18 11.68 -19.12
C GLU A 4 0.29 12.43 -20.10
N GLU A 5 0.00 11.81 -21.24
CA GLU A 5 -0.60 12.53 -22.37
C GLU A 5 -1.52 11.67 -23.22
N GLN A 6 -2.56 12.30 -23.74
CA GLN A 6 -3.32 11.85 -24.88
C GLN A 6 -3.24 12.96 -25.94
N THR A 7 -2.33 12.79 -26.91
CA THR A 7 -2.02 13.83 -27.90
C THR A 7 -2.76 13.67 -29.21
N SER A 8 -3.32 12.49 -29.48
CA SER A 8 -4.16 12.24 -30.66
C SER A 8 -5.40 13.12 -30.59
N SER A 9 -5.58 14.00 -31.58
CA SER A 9 -6.51 15.14 -31.46
C SER A 9 -6.89 15.73 -32.82
N THR A 10 -7.40 14.91 -33.73
CA THR A 10 -7.72 15.36 -35.09
C THR A 10 -9.04 16.14 -35.20
N THR A 11 -9.93 16.02 -34.21
CA THR A 11 -11.30 16.55 -34.27
C THR A 11 -11.56 17.56 -33.14
N ALA A 12 -12.32 18.62 -33.45
CA ALA A 12 -12.92 19.49 -32.43
C ALA A 12 -14.15 18.75 -31.86
N LEU A 13 -14.00 18.11 -30.70
CA LEU A 13 -15.02 17.24 -30.12
C LEU A 13 -16.19 18.05 -29.55
N ILE A 14 -15.90 19.18 -28.90
CA ILE A 14 -16.92 19.93 -28.17
C ILE A 14 -16.64 21.42 -28.17
N ALA A 15 -17.72 22.20 -28.30
CA ALA A 15 -17.69 23.66 -28.24
C ALA A 15 -18.21 24.12 -26.87
N LEU A 16 -17.34 24.75 -26.08
CA LEU A 16 -17.71 25.37 -24.82
C LEU A 16 -18.30 26.76 -25.06
N ARG A 17 -19.43 27.03 -24.38
CA ARG A 17 -20.14 28.32 -24.42
C ARG A 17 -21.21 28.41 -23.33
N SER A 18 -21.60 29.63 -23.00
CA SER A 18 -22.80 29.89 -22.21
C SER A 18 -24.05 29.29 -22.86
N GLY A 19 -24.92 28.67 -22.04
CA GLY A 19 -26.11 27.94 -22.50
C GLY A 19 -25.82 26.58 -23.15
N GLY A 20 -24.58 26.08 -23.10
CA GLY A 20 -24.17 24.76 -23.60
C GLY A 20 -23.24 24.06 -22.62
N THR A 21 -22.22 23.38 -23.16
CA THR A 21 -21.16 22.77 -22.35
C THR A 21 -20.30 23.87 -21.72
N LEU A 22 -20.13 23.80 -20.40
CA LEU A 22 -19.34 24.78 -19.63
C LEU A 22 -17.95 24.24 -19.26
N ARG A 23 -17.83 22.91 -19.12
CA ARG A 23 -16.57 22.24 -18.82
C ARG A 23 -16.45 20.96 -19.60
N THR A 24 -15.23 20.59 -19.94
CA THR A 24 -14.94 19.30 -20.57
C THR A 24 -13.49 18.90 -20.36
N GLY A 25 -13.17 17.64 -20.60
CA GLY A 25 -11.81 17.13 -20.56
C GLY A 25 -11.82 15.62 -20.41
N GLN A 26 -10.95 15.11 -19.54
CA GLN A 26 -10.76 13.68 -19.32
C GLN A 26 -10.96 13.32 -17.84
N ARG A 27 -11.64 12.21 -17.59
CA ARG A 27 -11.71 11.53 -16.30
C ARG A 27 -10.77 10.32 -16.33
N LEU A 28 -9.86 10.23 -15.36
CA LEU A 28 -8.87 9.16 -15.29
C LEU A 28 -8.38 8.94 -13.85
N THR A 29 -7.75 7.79 -13.60
CA THR A 29 -7.05 7.51 -12.34
C THR A 29 -5.63 8.05 -12.38
N ILE A 30 -5.28 8.91 -11.41
CA ILE A 30 -3.91 9.39 -11.20
C ILE A 30 -3.42 8.81 -9.88
N THR A 31 -2.45 7.90 -9.94
CA THR A 31 -1.94 7.19 -8.78
C THR A 31 -0.61 7.79 -8.32
N ASN A 32 -0.56 8.25 -7.07
CA ASN A 32 0.64 8.72 -6.39
C ASN A 32 1.47 9.73 -7.19
N ARG A 33 0.84 10.78 -7.72
CA ARG A 33 1.53 11.83 -8.51
C ARG A 33 1.20 13.21 -7.99
N THR A 34 2.19 14.10 -7.99
CA THR A 34 1.97 15.53 -7.77
C THR A 34 1.91 16.25 -9.12
N VAL A 35 0.72 16.68 -9.51
CA VAL A 35 0.49 17.38 -10.79
C VAL A 35 0.88 18.85 -10.66
N THR A 36 1.72 19.31 -11.58
CA THR A 36 2.30 20.67 -11.60
C THR A 36 1.77 21.51 -12.76
N LYS A 37 1.49 20.87 -13.90
CA LYS A 37 0.99 21.53 -15.11
C LYS A 37 -0.13 20.75 -15.75
N LEU A 38 -0.99 21.46 -16.47
CA LEU A 38 -2.08 20.89 -17.26
C LEU A 38 -2.17 21.64 -18.58
N SER A 39 -2.34 20.88 -19.66
CA SER A 39 -2.43 21.39 -21.03
C SER A 39 -3.58 20.75 -21.79
N PHE A 40 -4.24 21.52 -22.65
CA PHE A 40 -5.30 21.05 -23.53
C PHE A 40 -5.12 21.60 -24.94
N ALA A 41 -5.58 20.84 -25.94
CA ALA A 41 -5.61 21.32 -27.33
C ALA A 41 -6.89 22.13 -27.58
N LEU A 42 -6.73 23.43 -27.78
CA LEU A 42 -7.83 24.40 -27.87
C LEU A 42 -7.75 25.24 -29.15
N LEU A 43 -8.89 25.76 -29.59
CA LEU A 43 -8.98 26.90 -30.51
C LEU A 43 -10.19 27.76 -30.18
N LYS A 44 -10.23 28.99 -30.69
CA LYS A 44 -11.43 29.82 -30.68
C LYS A 44 -12.20 29.75 -32.00
N ASN A 45 -13.52 29.74 -31.90
CA ASN A 45 -14.42 30.00 -33.02
C ASN A 45 -15.04 31.39 -32.83
N GLY A 46 -14.99 32.25 -33.85
CA GLY A 46 -15.47 33.63 -33.79
C GLY A 46 -14.64 34.55 -32.89
N SER A 47 -15.32 35.39 -32.11
CA SER A 47 -14.73 36.38 -31.20
C SER A 47 -15.20 36.18 -29.75
N PRO A 48 -14.90 35.01 -29.13
CA PRO A 48 -15.32 34.73 -27.77
C PRO A 48 -14.64 35.65 -26.77
N THR A 49 -15.39 36.03 -25.74
CA THR A 49 -14.91 36.74 -24.57
C THR A 49 -15.33 36.01 -23.32
N GLY A 50 -14.49 36.04 -22.30
CA GLY A 50 -14.69 35.34 -21.03
C GLY A 50 -13.42 34.60 -20.64
N THR A 51 -13.38 34.07 -19.42
CA THR A 51 -12.17 33.41 -18.90
C THR A 51 -12.19 31.93 -19.23
N VAL A 52 -11.06 31.45 -19.76
CA VAL A 52 -10.71 30.03 -19.86
C VAL A 52 -9.92 29.65 -18.61
N THR A 53 -10.38 28.63 -17.91
CA THR A 53 -9.80 28.15 -16.65
C THR A 53 -9.50 26.66 -16.77
N PHE A 54 -8.35 26.24 -16.28
CA PHE A 54 -7.95 24.83 -16.24
C PHE A 54 -8.08 24.35 -14.81
N LEU A 55 -8.72 23.20 -14.62
CA LEU A 55 -9.09 22.68 -13.31
C LEU A 55 -8.78 21.21 -13.19
N ILE A 56 -8.56 20.78 -11.96
CA ILE A 56 -8.61 19.38 -11.56
C ILE A 56 -9.70 19.27 -10.49
N ARG A 57 -10.63 18.33 -10.69
CA ARG A 57 -11.71 18.05 -9.74
C ARG A 57 -11.73 16.58 -9.37
N ASP A 58 -12.12 16.28 -8.13
CA ASP A 58 -12.45 14.90 -7.76
C ASP A 58 -13.79 14.45 -8.40
N ILE A 59 -14.14 13.18 -8.22
CA ILE A 59 -15.42 12.64 -8.76
C ILE A 59 -16.64 13.20 -8.04
N SER A 60 -16.47 13.71 -6.82
CA SER A 60 -17.50 14.38 -6.02
C SER A 60 -17.66 15.86 -6.36
N ASP A 61 -16.97 16.34 -7.40
CA ASP A 61 -17.01 17.69 -7.94
C ASP A 61 -16.31 18.78 -7.11
N ASN A 62 -15.48 18.40 -6.14
CA ASN A 62 -14.65 19.35 -5.39
C ASN A 62 -13.46 19.80 -6.24
N ILE A 63 -13.06 21.06 -6.13
CA ILE A 63 -11.88 21.60 -6.84
C ILE A 63 -10.61 21.21 -6.07
N LEU A 64 -9.75 20.43 -6.72
CA LEU A 64 -8.42 20.06 -6.22
C LEU A 64 -7.35 21.06 -6.67
N ALA A 65 -7.43 21.53 -7.91
CA ALA A 65 -6.57 22.59 -8.44
C ALA A 65 -7.32 23.45 -9.46
N THR A 66 -6.96 24.72 -9.57
CA THR A 66 -7.52 25.64 -10.55
C THR A 66 -6.52 26.71 -10.94
N LYS A 67 -6.50 27.08 -12.22
CA LYS A 67 -5.66 28.14 -12.75
C LYS A 67 -6.32 28.76 -13.97
N ALA A 68 -6.53 30.07 -13.94
CA ALA A 68 -6.94 30.80 -15.14
C ALA A 68 -5.82 30.74 -16.19
N PHE A 69 -6.15 30.31 -17.40
CA PHE A 69 -5.28 30.44 -18.56
C PHE A 69 -5.28 31.89 -19.05
N GLY A 70 -6.46 32.46 -19.27
CA GLY A 70 -6.63 33.82 -19.79
C GLY A 70 -8.00 34.07 -20.40
N ASN A 71 -8.13 35.17 -21.15
CA ASN A 71 -9.35 35.48 -21.88
C ASN A 71 -9.42 34.65 -23.17
N ALA A 72 -10.58 34.06 -23.50
CA ALA A 72 -10.78 33.27 -24.72
C ALA A 72 -10.43 34.02 -26.02
N SER A 73 -10.48 35.36 -26.01
CA SER A 73 -10.12 36.18 -27.17
C SER A 73 -8.66 36.01 -27.60
N THR A 74 -7.78 35.55 -26.70
CA THR A 74 -6.34 35.37 -26.95
C THR A 74 -5.99 34.01 -27.55
N LEU A 75 -6.93 33.06 -27.59
CA LEU A 75 -6.70 31.75 -28.22
C LEU A 75 -6.48 31.89 -29.73
N SER A 76 -5.76 30.94 -30.32
CA SER A 76 -5.62 30.86 -31.77
C SER A 76 -6.92 30.39 -32.44
N ALA A 77 -7.16 30.83 -33.67
CA ALA A 77 -8.24 30.28 -34.53
C ALA A 77 -7.86 28.90 -35.11
N THR A 78 -6.61 28.48 -34.95
CA THR A 78 -6.13 27.14 -35.27
C THR A 78 -5.83 26.38 -33.99
N LYS A 79 -5.99 25.05 -34.00
CA LYS A 79 -5.65 24.19 -32.86
C LYS A 79 -4.25 24.50 -32.34
N ASN A 80 -4.14 24.76 -31.05
CA ASN A 80 -2.88 24.92 -30.34
C ASN A 80 -2.94 24.25 -28.96
N TRP A 81 -1.79 23.83 -28.43
CA TRP A 81 -1.70 23.39 -27.05
C TRP A 81 -1.55 24.60 -26.14
N GLU A 82 -2.50 24.75 -25.24
CA GLU A 82 -2.48 25.78 -24.21
C GLU A 82 -2.15 25.14 -22.88
N GLU A 83 -1.17 25.70 -22.15
CA GLU A 83 -0.64 25.13 -20.90
C GLU A 83 -0.83 26.12 -19.74
N VAL A 84 -1.12 25.58 -18.56
CA VAL A 84 -1.00 26.31 -17.30
C VAL A 84 -0.04 25.60 -16.35
N THR A 85 0.64 26.37 -15.51
CA THR A 85 1.33 25.87 -14.32
C THR A 85 0.52 26.25 -13.08
N PHE A 86 0.18 25.27 -12.26
CA PHE A 86 -0.53 25.50 -11.00
C PHE A 86 0.41 26.20 -10.00
N ASN A 87 -0.08 27.24 -9.33
CA ASN A 87 0.71 27.96 -8.31
C ASN A 87 1.05 27.04 -7.12
N THR A 88 0.14 26.12 -6.83
CA THR A 88 0.30 25.08 -5.82
C THR A 88 0.09 23.75 -6.52
N PRO A 89 1.15 22.98 -6.79
CA PRO A 89 1.03 21.62 -7.30
C PRO A 89 0.14 20.78 -6.38
N VAL A 90 -0.61 19.85 -6.97
CA VAL A 90 -1.60 19.05 -6.25
C VAL A 90 -1.20 17.59 -6.25
N PHE A 91 -1.13 16.98 -5.06
CA PHE A 91 -0.96 15.54 -4.92
C PHE A 91 -2.28 14.82 -5.21
N ILE A 92 -2.24 13.80 -6.05
CA ILE A 92 -3.39 13.02 -6.47
C ILE A 92 -3.04 11.52 -6.35
N ASN A 93 -3.92 10.79 -5.69
CA ASN A 93 -3.87 9.33 -5.56
C ASN A 93 -5.28 8.73 -5.64
N GLU A 94 -6.07 9.25 -6.58
CA GLU A 94 -7.48 8.95 -6.77
C GLU A 94 -7.87 9.17 -8.24
N GLU A 95 -9.08 8.78 -8.59
CA GLU A 95 -9.67 9.15 -9.85
C GLU A 95 -10.06 10.64 -9.84
N VAL A 96 -9.89 11.34 -10.95
CA VAL A 96 -10.13 12.79 -11.06
C VAL A 96 -10.64 13.15 -12.45
N ARG A 97 -11.12 14.39 -12.59
CA ARG A 97 -11.39 15.05 -13.88
C ARG A 97 -10.36 16.14 -14.11
N LEU A 98 -9.60 16.02 -15.21
CA LEU A 98 -8.81 17.10 -15.77
C LEU A 98 -9.71 17.89 -16.72
N LEU A 99 -9.87 19.19 -16.49
CA LEU A 99 -10.91 19.99 -17.13
C LEU A 99 -10.41 21.33 -17.67
N VAL A 100 -10.95 21.71 -18.82
CA VAL A 100 -11.06 23.12 -19.22
C VAL A 100 -12.48 23.61 -18.96
N GLU A 101 -12.61 24.81 -18.40
CA GLU A 101 -13.84 25.56 -18.20
C GLU A 101 -13.81 26.85 -19.01
N PHE A 102 -14.95 27.23 -19.60
CA PHE A 102 -15.12 28.53 -20.21
C PHE A 102 -16.38 29.22 -19.66
N SER A 103 -16.18 30.39 -19.05
CA SER A 103 -17.23 31.16 -18.36
C SER A 103 -18.03 32.11 -19.26
N GLY A 104 -17.81 32.08 -20.58
CA GLY A 104 -18.38 33.05 -21.51
C GLY A 104 -18.88 32.45 -22.83
N GLY A 105 -18.84 33.28 -23.87
CA GLY A 105 -19.21 32.88 -25.22
C GLY A 105 -20.71 32.79 -25.49
N SER A 106 -21.01 32.50 -26.74
CA SER A 106 -22.35 32.29 -27.30
C SER A 106 -22.25 31.30 -28.46
N SER A 107 -23.36 30.92 -29.08
CA SER A 107 -23.29 30.22 -30.37
C SER A 107 -22.48 31.07 -31.37
N GLY A 108 -21.50 30.46 -32.04
CA GLY A 108 -20.58 31.14 -32.96
C GLY A 108 -19.43 31.93 -32.31
N ASN A 109 -19.38 32.02 -30.97
CA ASN A 109 -18.30 32.61 -30.19
C ASN A 109 -17.90 31.65 -29.07
N GLU A 110 -17.06 30.67 -29.40
CA GLU A 110 -16.88 29.44 -28.61
C GLU A 110 -15.40 29.12 -28.40
N VAL A 111 -15.11 28.34 -27.36
CA VAL A 111 -13.83 27.67 -27.20
C VAL A 111 -14.02 26.21 -27.60
N HIS A 112 -13.28 25.74 -28.58
CA HIS A 112 -13.35 24.36 -29.04
C HIS A 112 -12.27 23.54 -28.36
N PHE A 113 -12.67 22.42 -27.76
CA PHE A 113 -11.79 21.43 -27.16
C PHE A 113 -11.64 20.25 -28.11
N HIS A 114 -10.38 19.86 -28.33
CA HIS A 114 -10.03 18.80 -29.27
C HIS A 114 -9.85 17.44 -28.58
N GLY A 115 -9.98 16.39 -29.39
CA GLY A 115 -9.73 15.01 -29.00
C GLY A 115 -9.84 14.06 -30.20
N GLU A 116 -9.95 12.77 -29.93
CA GLU A 116 -9.95 11.71 -30.94
C GLU A 116 -11.07 10.69 -30.71
N LEU A 117 -11.42 9.97 -31.78
CA LEU A 117 -12.53 9.00 -31.84
C LEU A 117 -12.06 7.53 -31.91
N ALA A 118 -10.76 7.28 -31.97
CA ALA A 118 -10.19 5.97 -32.32
C ALA A 118 -9.03 5.49 -31.44
N ASP A 119 -8.33 6.41 -30.76
CA ASP A 119 -7.21 6.09 -29.88
C ASP A 119 -7.67 6.29 -28.44
N VAL A 120 -8.43 5.33 -27.91
CA VAL A 120 -9.01 5.41 -26.57
C VAL A 120 -8.12 4.67 -25.59
N LYS A 121 -7.68 5.37 -24.55
CA LYS A 121 -6.96 4.76 -23.44
C LYS A 121 -7.90 3.99 -22.53
N GLU A 122 -7.55 2.73 -22.26
CA GLU A 122 -8.31 1.88 -21.34
C GLU A 122 -8.38 2.50 -19.93
N GLY A 123 -9.58 2.54 -19.36
CA GLY A 123 -9.81 3.06 -18.01
C GLY A 123 -9.91 4.58 -17.92
N GLU A 124 -9.96 5.29 -19.05
CA GLU A 124 -10.24 6.72 -19.10
C GLU A 124 -11.59 7.02 -19.76
N PHE A 125 -12.17 8.18 -19.44
CA PHE A 125 -13.45 8.60 -19.98
C PHE A 125 -13.40 10.07 -20.40
N PHE A 126 -13.78 10.38 -21.64
CA PHE A 126 -14.10 11.75 -22.01
C PHE A 126 -15.27 12.25 -21.15
N THR A 127 -15.15 13.47 -20.60
CA THR A 127 -16.14 14.02 -19.68
C THR A 127 -16.58 15.41 -20.08
N ALA A 128 -17.86 15.71 -19.90
CA ALA A 128 -18.43 17.02 -20.17
C ALA A 128 -19.48 17.41 -19.13
N TYR A 129 -19.52 18.70 -18.80
CA TYR A 129 -20.49 19.29 -17.89
C TYR A 129 -21.32 20.35 -18.61
N THR A 130 -22.63 20.14 -18.61
CA THR A 130 -23.62 21.16 -19.00
C THR A 130 -24.33 21.67 -17.75
N THR A 131 -25.35 20.94 -17.31
CA THR A 131 -26.05 21.08 -16.02
C THR A 131 -25.86 19.84 -15.14
N PHE A 132 -25.33 18.76 -15.70
CA PHE A 132 -24.92 17.53 -15.05
C PHE A 132 -23.68 16.98 -15.77
N TRP A 133 -23.00 16.03 -15.14
CA TRP A 133 -21.84 15.33 -15.71
C TRP A 133 -22.28 14.21 -16.66
N SER A 134 -21.67 14.17 -17.84
CA SER A 134 -21.73 13.06 -18.77
C SER A 134 -20.32 12.51 -18.99
N ASP A 135 -20.11 11.24 -18.66
CA ASP A 135 -18.85 10.52 -18.87
C ASP A 135 -19.07 9.51 -20.01
N PHE A 136 -18.25 9.59 -21.06
CA PHE A 136 -18.36 8.81 -22.29
C PHE A 136 -17.17 7.85 -22.36
N GLY A 137 -17.42 6.55 -22.44
CA GLY A 137 -16.36 5.52 -22.48
C GLY A 137 -16.77 4.12 -21.98
N SER A 138 -18.05 3.74 -22.09
CA SER A 138 -18.45 2.34 -21.89
C SER A 138 -19.58 1.95 -22.84
N GLY A 139 -19.24 1.48 -24.04
CA GLY A 139 -20.14 0.62 -24.82
C GLY A 139 -20.63 1.11 -26.18
N GLY A 140 -19.84 1.83 -26.99
CA GLY A 140 -20.15 1.85 -28.44
C GLY A 140 -19.58 2.98 -29.31
N THR A 141 -19.09 4.07 -28.72
CA THR A 141 -18.28 5.10 -29.41
C THR A 141 -17.42 5.75 -28.34
N ASP A 142 -16.16 5.36 -28.27
CA ASP A 142 -15.26 5.83 -27.24
C ASP A 142 -14.56 7.12 -27.73
N TYR A 143 -14.48 8.11 -26.84
CA TYR A 143 -13.90 9.42 -27.12
C TYR A 143 -12.78 9.67 -26.14
N ASP A 144 -11.70 10.27 -26.61
CA ASP A 144 -10.60 10.70 -25.75
C ASP A 144 -10.35 12.19 -25.92
N GLY A 145 -10.40 12.92 -24.81
CA GLY A 145 -10.06 14.32 -24.80
C GLY A 145 -8.55 14.52 -24.91
N ALA A 146 -8.11 15.53 -25.65
CA ALA A 146 -6.69 15.83 -25.81
C ALA A 146 -6.15 16.54 -24.57
N TYR A 147 -5.38 15.83 -23.73
CA TYR A 147 -4.80 16.36 -22.50
C TYR A 147 -3.30 16.04 -22.40
N ILE A 148 -2.58 16.89 -21.67
CA ILE A 148 -1.23 16.59 -21.17
C ILE A 148 -1.19 17.09 -19.73
N TYR A 149 -0.70 16.29 -18.79
CA TYR A 149 -0.33 16.80 -17.47
C TYR A 149 1.11 16.46 -17.13
N THR A 150 1.80 17.43 -16.50
CA THR A 150 3.17 17.24 -16.01
C THR A 150 3.13 16.96 -14.52
N PHE A 151 3.90 15.98 -14.07
CA PHE A 151 3.93 15.57 -12.68
C PHE A 151 5.33 15.22 -12.18
N THR A 152 5.44 15.17 -10.86
CA THR A 152 6.49 14.42 -10.17
C THR A 152 5.85 13.20 -9.52
N GLU A 153 6.50 12.05 -9.61
CA GLU A 153 6.08 10.88 -8.83
C GLU A 153 6.05 11.27 -7.35
N GLY A 154 5.02 10.82 -6.65
CA GLY A 154 4.99 10.85 -5.20
C GLY A 154 6.16 10.03 -4.65
N GLY A 155 6.69 10.45 -3.50
CA GLY A 155 7.74 9.67 -2.85
C GLY A 155 7.26 8.25 -2.58
N SER A 156 8.03 7.25 -3.00
CA SER A 156 7.85 5.87 -2.58
C SER A 156 8.36 5.74 -1.15
N THR A 157 7.45 5.68 -0.18
CA THR A 157 7.80 5.56 1.23
C THR A 157 7.47 4.16 1.71
N THR A 158 8.51 3.42 2.08
CA THR A 158 8.37 2.07 2.62
C THR A 158 7.89 2.10 4.07
N PRO A 159 7.43 0.97 4.64
CA PRO A 159 6.99 0.92 6.02
C PRO A 159 8.14 1.20 6.99
N VAL A 160 7.82 1.60 8.21
CA VAL A 160 8.79 1.65 9.32
C VAL A 160 8.40 0.57 10.31
N VAL A 161 9.30 -0.36 10.59
CA VAL A 161 9.07 -1.48 11.49
C VAL A 161 10.23 -1.63 12.48
N THR A 162 9.91 -1.97 13.73
CA THR A 162 10.89 -2.25 14.79
C THR A 162 10.76 -3.68 15.28
N THR A 163 11.89 -4.31 15.58
CA THR A 163 11.96 -5.61 16.25
C THR A 163 12.16 -5.39 17.74
N GLN A 164 11.40 -6.07 18.59
CA GLN A 164 11.66 -6.14 20.03
C GLN A 164 12.30 -7.48 20.42
N ALA A 165 12.78 -7.59 21.66
CA ALA A 165 13.32 -8.85 22.17
C ALA A 165 12.29 -9.97 22.10
N ALA A 166 12.71 -11.17 21.68
CA ALA A 166 11.87 -12.36 21.69
C ALA A 166 11.65 -12.86 23.13
N THR A 167 10.51 -13.49 23.37
CA THR A 167 10.18 -14.15 24.64
C THR A 167 9.94 -15.64 24.43
N ASP A 168 9.74 -16.39 25.52
CA ASP A 168 9.35 -17.81 25.49
C ASP A 168 10.26 -18.67 24.60
N VAL A 169 11.56 -18.36 24.63
CA VAL A 169 12.57 -19.07 23.84
C VAL A 169 12.76 -20.45 24.44
N ILE A 170 12.29 -21.47 23.72
CA ILE A 170 12.43 -22.88 24.06
C ILE A 170 13.37 -23.56 23.05
N ALA A 171 13.56 -24.87 23.17
CA ALA A 171 14.48 -25.62 22.33
C ALA A 171 14.14 -25.58 20.83
N THR A 172 12.85 -25.46 20.48
CA THR A 172 12.37 -25.57 19.08
C THR A 172 11.56 -24.37 18.60
N GLY A 173 11.48 -23.30 19.40
CA GLY A 173 10.68 -22.14 19.07
C GLY A 173 10.90 -20.94 19.99
N ALA A 174 10.27 -19.83 19.63
CA ALA A 174 10.26 -18.58 20.38
C ALA A 174 9.04 -17.73 20.01
N THR A 175 8.73 -16.73 20.82
CA THR A 175 7.72 -15.71 20.52
C THR A 175 8.41 -14.43 20.03
N GLY A 176 8.22 -14.08 18.76
CA GLY A 176 8.76 -12.86 18.15
C GLY A 176 7.83 -11.67 18.36
N HIS A 177 8.40 -10.52 18.74
CA HIS A 177 7.67 -9.26 18.94
C HIS A 177 8.10 -8.22 17.91
N GLY A 178 7.12 -7.59 17.25
CA GLY A 178 7.34 -6.57 16.23
C GLY A 178 6.36 -5.40 16.38
N ASN A 179 6.70 -4.24 15.82
CA ASN A 179 5.79 -3.10 15.75
C ASN A 179 5.97 -2.33 14.45
N VAL A 180 4.89 -2.19 13.68
CA VAL A 180 4.84 -1.28 12.52
C VAL A 180 4.60 0.13 13.06
N GLN A 181 5.61 0.99 12.99
CA GLN A 181 5.54 2.39 13.41
C GLN A 181 4.91 3.29 12.35
N GLY A 182 5.11 2.97 11.08
CA GLY A 182 4.57 3.74 9.95
C GLY A 182 4.28 2.83 8.78
N LEU A 183 3.20 3.11 8.05
CA LEU A 183 2.79 2.32 6.89
C LEU A 183 3.56 2.69 5.63
N GLY A 184 4.15 3.89 5.59
CA GLY A 184 4.64 4.48 4.36
C GLY A 184 3.48 5.09 3.57
N ASP A 185 3.50 4.91 2.25
CA ASP A 185 2.55 5.50 1.30
C ASP A 185 1.30 4.63 1.02
N SER A 186 1.29 3.41 1.53
CA SER A 186 0.26 2.42 1.28
C SER A 186 0.11 1.50 2.48
N ALA A 187 -1.03 0.82 2.58
CA ALA A 187 -1.24 -0.20 3.60
C ALA A 187 -0.18 -1.31 3.50
N VAL A 188 0.29 -1.81 4.64
CA VAL A 188 1.18 -2.97 4.66
C VAL A 188 0.40 -4.18 4.14
N THR A 189 0.92 -4.82 3.10
CA THR A 189 0.34 -6.00 2.44
C THR A 189 0.82 -7.30 3.06
N GLN A 190 1.99 -7.30 3.68
CA GLN A 190 2.56 -8.46 4.37
C GLN A 190 3.44 -8.01 5.56
N HIS A 191 3.36 -8.72 6.68
CA HIS A 191 4.27 -8.52 7.82
C HIS A 191 4.56 -9.83 8.56
N GLY A 192 5.56 -9.80 9.42
CA GLY A 192 5.96 -10.94 10.25
C GLY A 192 7.38 -10.81 10.77
N HIS A 193 8.00 -11.95 11.01
CA HIS A 193 9.39 -12.07 11.44
C HIS A 193 10.18 -12.96 10.48
N VAL A 194 11.45 -12.65 10.26
CA VAL A 194 12.43 -13.45 9.50
C VAL A 194 13.56 -13.89 10.42
N TRP A 195 14.05 -15.12 10.27
CA TRP A 195 15.16 -15.64 11.07
C TRP A 195 16.09 -16.58 10.30
N SER A 196 17.36 -16.59 10.72
CA SER A 196 18.42 -17.44 10.16
C SER A 196 19.52 -17.67 11.19
N THR A 197 20.37 -18.69 10.97
CA THR A 197 21.62 -18.84 11.76
C THR A 197 22.72 -17.90 11.29
N SER A 198 22.55 -17.30 10.11
CA SER A 198 23.38 -16.22 9.58
C SER A 198 22.85 -14.84 9.99
N GLN A 199 23.75 -13.86 10.14
CA GLN A 199 23.36 -12.48 10.43
C GLN A 199 22.65 -11.83 9.25
N ASN A 200 21.80 -10.86 9.57
CA ASN A 200 20.99 -10.05 8.68
C ASN A 200 19.99 -10.87 7.84
N PRO A 201 19.14 -11.69 8.48
CA PRO A 201 18.12 -12.44 7.74
C PRO A 201 17.18 -11.51 6.98
N ASP A 202 16.65 -12.01 5.88
CA ASP A 202 15.66 -11.32 5.06
C ASP A 202 14.49 -12.24 4.67
N THR A 203 13.56 -11.75 3.84
CA THR A 203 12.36 -12.52 3.46
C THR A 203 12.62 -13.75 2.57
N SER A 204 13.88 -14.04 2.21
CA SER A 204 14.31 -15.29 1.57
C SER A 204 14.69 -16.40 2.55
N ASP A 205 14.92 -16.06 3.83
CA ASP A 205 15.16 -17.01 4.91
C ASP A 205 13.83 -17.58 5.48
N SER A 206 13.92 -18.27 6.62
CA SER A 206 12.74 -18.71 7.37
C SER A 206 11.95 -17.51 7.88
N LYS A 207 10.61 -17.56 7.77
CA LYS A 207 9.76 -16.41 8.07
C LYS A 207 8.34 -16.80 8.51
N THR A 208 7.68 -15.88 9.20
CA THR A 208 6.22 -15.92 9.40
C THR A 208 5.52 -14.98 8.44
N GLU A 209 4.32 -15.33 8.00
CA GLU A 209 3.52 -14.53 7.08
C GLU A 209 2.15 -14.20 7.69
N LEU A 210 2.06 -13.10 8.44
CA LEU A 210 0.83 -12.68 9.13
C LEU A 210 -0.19 -11.93 8.24
N GLY A 211 0.15 -11.65 6.99
CA GLY A 211 -0.72 -11.01 6.00
C GLY A 211 -0.75 -9.49 6.09
N ALA A 212 -1.83 -8.88 5.59
CA ALA A 212 -1.97 -7.44 5.54
C ALA A 212 -2.13 -6.81 6.93
N LYS A 213 -1.61 -5.59 7.09
CA LYS A 213 -1.75 -4.76 8.29
C LYS A 213 -2.09 -3.33 7.90
N PRO A 214 -3.37 -2.97 7.76
CA PRO A 214 -3.77 -1.66 7.25
C PRO A 214 -3.52 -0.50 8.23
N GLN A 215 -3.10 -0.79 9.47
CA GLN A 215 -2.85 0.20 10.51
C GLN A 215 -1.53 -0.07 11.24
N ALA A 216 -0.87 1.00 11.69
CA ALA A 216 0.30 0.90 12.55
C ALA A 216 -0.04 0.17 13.86
N GLY A 217 0.96 -0.46 14.48
CA GLY A 217 0.83 -1.10 15.78
C GLY A 217 1.65 -2.37 15.95
N ALA A 218 1.57 -2.92 17.15
CA ALA A 218 2.30 -4.12 17.54
C ALA A 218 1.77 -5.37 16.83
N PHE A 219 2.61 -6.37 16.72
CA PHE A 219 2.26 -7.72 16.29
C PHE A 219 3.20 -8.74 16.92
N VAL A 220 2.71 -9.98 17.03
CA VAL A 220 3.43 -11.10 17.62
C VAL A 220 3.33 -12.27 16.65
N SER A 221 4.41 -13.05 16.51
CA SER A 221 4.39 -14.30 15.74
C SER A 221 5.11 -15.42 16.48
N LEU A 222 4.64 -16.66 16.26
CA LEU A 222 5.30 -17.86 16.77
C LEU A 222 6.40 -18.29 15.81
N ILE A 223 7.62 -18.36 16.31
CA ILE A 223 8.79 -18.85 15.59
C ILE A 223 8.92 -20.34 15.92
N THR A 224 8.91 -21.19 14.90
CA THR A 224 8.93 -22.64 15.05
C THR A 224 10.00 -23.28 14.17
N GLY A 225 10.34 -24.54 14.44
CA GLY A 225 11.30 -25.29 13.62
C GLY A 225 12.75 -24.90 13.92
N LEU A 226 13.02 -24.38 15.12
CA LEU A 226 14.38 -24.09 15.56
C LEU A 226 15.08 -25.38 16.02
N THR A 227 16.40 -25.44 15.86
CA THR A 227 17.22 -26.53 16.38
C THR A 227 17.63 -26.23 17.84
N PRO A 228 17.56 -27.19 18.77
CA PRO A 228 18.05 -27.02 20.14
C PRO A 228 19.53 -26.60 20.20
N GLY A 229 19.89 -25.80 21.21
CA GLY A 229 21.27 -25.37 21.46
C GLY A 229 21.89 -24.51 20.35
N THR A 230 21.08 -23.85 19.53
CA THR A 230 21.50 -23.09 18.34
C THR A 230 21.16 -21.61 18.48
N THR A 231 22.07 -20.74 18.02
CA THR A 231 21.83 -19.29 17.98
C THR A 231 21.21 -18.90 16.64
N TYR A 232 20.14 -18.11 16.70
CA TYR A 232 19.47 -17.52 15.53
C TYR A 232 19.45 -16.00 15.64
N TYR A 233 19.48 -15.35 14.48
CA TYR A 233 19.25 -13.92 14.33
C TYR A 233 17.83 -13.71 13.80
N LEU A 234 17.11 -12.75 14.38
CA LEU A 234 15.70 -12.49 14.11
C LEU A 234 15.49 -11.00 13.78
N LYS A 235 14.64 -10.71 12.79
CA LYS A 235 14.18 -9.35 12.47
C LYS A 235 12.68 -9.35 12.21
N ALA A 236 11.96 -8.33 12.69
CA ALA A 236 10.62 -8.02 12.23
C ALA A 236 10.69 -7.43 10.81
N TYR A 237 9.69 -7.70 9.96
CA TYR A 237 9.59 -7.12 8.62
C TYR A 237 8.17 -6.66 8.30
N ALA A 238 8.07 -5.71 7.37
CA ALA A 238 6.80 -5.24 6.80
C ALA A 238 6.99 -4.85 5.33
N THR A 239 6.01 -5.16 4.51
CA THR A 239 5.99 -4.89 3.06
C THR A 239 4.76 -4.08 2.69
N ASN A 240 4.94 -3.02 1.91
CA ASN A 240 3.85 -2.29 1.26
C ASN A 240 4.08 -2.25 -0.26
N SER A 241 3.31 -1.46 -1.02
CA SER A 241 3.50 -1.38 -2.49
C SER A 241 4.86 -0.82 -2.91
N SER A 242 5.52 -0.09 -2.01
CA SER A 242 6.80 0.55 -2.23
C SER A 242 8.00 -0.33 -1.86
N GLY A 243 7.79 -1.40 -1.07
CA GLY A 243 8.83 -2.40 -0.79
C GLY A 243 8.78 -2.94 0.63
N THR A 244 9.84 -3.67 0.98
CA THR A 244 9.99 -4.33 2.28
C THR A 244 11.02 -3.61 3.15
N THR A 245 10.70 -3.42 4.41
CA THR A 245 11.64 -2.95 5.44
C THR A 245 11.76 -3.93 6.58
N TYR A 246 12.85 -3.77 7.33
CA TYR A 246 13.20 -4.64 8.44
C TYR A 246 13.55 -3.81 9.66
N GLY A 247 13.19 -4.33 10.84
CA GLY A 247 13.63 -3.78 12.10
C GLY A 247 15.09 -4.12 12.40
N SER A 248 15.55 -3.64 13.56
CA SER A 248 16.86 -4.03 14.10
C SER A 248 16.95 -5.54 14.31
N GLN A 249 18.14 -6.09 14.16
CA GLN A 249 18.39 -7.50 14.47
C GLN A 249 18.42 -7.75 15.97
N VAL A 250 17.81 -8.86 16.41
CA VAL A 250 18.00 -9.43 17.74
C VAL A 250 18.57 -10.84 17.62
N SER A 251 19.27 -11.31 18.65
CA SER A 251 19.84 -12.67 18.73
C SER A 251 19.07 -13.48 19.77
N ILE A 252 18.73 -14.72 19.43
CA ILE A 252 18.09 -15.68 20.32
C ILE A 252 18.93 -16.95 20.37
N GLY A 253 19.16 -17.49 21.56
CA GLY A 253 19.76 -18.80 21.76
C GLY A 253 18.70 -19.79 22.21
N THR A 254 18.48 -20.87 21.46
CA THR A 254 17.53 -21.90 21.88
C THR A 254 18.10 -22.72 23.04
N ALA A 255 17.22 -23.22 23.90
CA ALA A 255 17.61 -24.15 24.95
C ALA A 255 18.23 -25.40 24.32
N SER A 256 19.31 -25.93 24.90
CA SER A 256 19.94 -27.18 24.45
C SER A 256 19.07 -28.42 24.70
N THR A 257 18.05 -28.28 25.56
CA THR A 257 17.23 -29.38 26.06
C THR A 257 15.76 -29.09 25.81
N ILE A 258 15.01 -30.05 25.26
CA ILE A 258 13.55 -29.95 25.23
C ILE A 258 13.07 -30.13 26.68
N GLN A 259 12.76 -29.05 27.39
CA GLN A 259 12.15 -29.16 28.72
C GLN A 259 10.75 -29.76 28.59
N ARG A 260 10.66 -31.08 28.65
CA ARG A 260 9.44 -31.79 29.05
C ARG A 260 9.67 -32.25 30.47
N ALA A 261 9.32 -31.41 31.44
CA ALA A 261 9.08 -31.90 32.80
C ALA A 261 7.75 -32.68 32.81
N HIS A 262 7.69 -33.79 32.07
CA HIS A 262 6.66 -34.81 32.23
C HIS A 262 7.36 -35.98 32.91
N ILE A 263 7.19 -36.05 34.22
CA ILE A 263 7.54 -37.23 34.99
C ILE A 263 6.23 -37.97 35.19
N TRP A 264 6.15 -39.21 34.73
CA TRP A 264 5.00 -40.09 35.00
C TRP A 264 5.49 -41.41 35.59
N SER A 265 4.58 -42.12 36.24
CA SER A 265 4.85 -43.46 36.78
C SER A 265 4.10 -44.51 35.96
N GLU A 266 4.77 -45.60 35.62
CA GLU A 266 4.14 -46.82 35.12
C GLU A 266 4.60 -47.99 36.00
N GLY A 267 3.69 -48.55 36.81
CA GLY A 267 4.07 -49.51 37.84
C GLY A 267 4.98 -48.90 38.92
N SER A 268 6.16 -49.49 39.14
CA SER A 268 7.20 -49.01 40.08
C SER A 268 8.21 -48.06 39.45
N ASP A 269 8.08 -47.80 38.15
CA ASP A 269 9.11 -47.14 37.39
C ASP A 269 8.74 -45.67 37.17
N PHE A 270 9.73 -44.79 37.33
CA PHE A 270 9.60 -43.39 36.99
C PHE A 270 10.14 -43.15 35.60
N HIS A 271 9.31 -42.57 34.75
CA HIS A 271 9.64 -42.22 33.38
C HIS A 271 9.88 -40.71 33.30
N TYR A 272 10.93 -40.32 32.60
CA TYR A 272 11.23 -38.93 32.27
C TYR A 272 11.86 -38.86 30.89
N PHE A 273 11.84 -37.69 30.24
CA PHE A 273 12.64 -37.47 29.03
C PHE A 273 13.97 -36.84 29.42
N ASP A 274 15.07 -37.35 28.88
CA ASP A 274 16.38 -36.72 29.04
C ASP A 274 16.52 -35.44 28.19
N GLU A 275 17.68 -34.81 28.31
CA GLU A 275 18.05 -33.60 27.59
C GLU A 275 17.96 -33.74 26.06
N ALA A 276 18.07 -34.97 25.53
CA ALA A 276 17.96 -35.29 24.11
C ALA A 276 16.53 -35.69 23.69
N GLY A 277 15.55 -35.64 24.60
CA GLY A 277 14.18 -36.06 24.34
C GLY A 277 14.02 -37.58 24.25
N VAL A 278 15.00 -38.35 24.73
CA VAL A 278 14.91 -39.80 24.83
C VAL A 278 14.23 -40.15 26.15
N GLU A 279 13.24 -41.04 26.10
CA GLU A 279 12.62 -41.57 27.30
C GLU A 279 13.65 -42.35 28.13
N ARG A 280 13.72 -42.02 29.41
CA ARG A 280 14.54 -42.68 30.42
C ARG A 280 13.61 -43.24 31.48
N VAL A 281 13.91 -44.46 31.87
CA VAL A 281 13.17 -45.20 32.89
C VAL A 281 14.10 -45.43 34.07
N LEU A 282 13.71 -44.95 35.24
CA LEU A 282 14.33 -45.32 36.51
C LEU A 282 13.60 -46.56 37.03
N GLN A 283 14.19 -47.73 36.80
CA GLN A 283 13.65 -49.01 37.22
C GLN A 283 13.85 -49.25 38.72
N GLY A 284 12.78 -49.60 39.43
CA GLY A 284 12.89 -50.30 40.71
C GLY A 284 13.08 -49.44 41.97
N HIS A 285 12.43 -48.28 42.07
CA HIS A 285 12.18 -47.74 43.41
C HIS A 285 10.95 -48.42 43.99
N GLY A 286 11.18 -49.52 44.71
CA GLY A 286 10.18 -50.08 45.59
C GLY A 286 9.72 -48.97 46.52
N VAL A 287 8.44 -48.58 46.42
CA VAL A 287 7.80 -47.79 47.46
C VAL A 287 7.94 -48.64 48.71
N ALA A 288 8.88 -48.30 49.59
CA ALA A 288 8.98 -48.96 50.88
C ALA A 288 7.57 -48.87 51.47
N SER A 289 6.93 -50.02 51.66
CA SER A 289 5.72 -50.02 52.48
C SER A 289 6.12 -49.41 53.82
N ASP A 290 5.25 -48.59 54.40
CA ASP A 290 5.48 -47.75 55.59
C ASP A 290 6.06 -48.49 56.82
N LYS A 291 6.21 -49.82 56.74
CA LYS A 291 6.83 -50.71 57.72
C LYS A 291 8.37 -50.77 57.68
N ASP A 292 9.02 -50.38 56.60
CA ASP A 292 10.48 -50.51 56.48
C ASP A 292 11.27 -49.25 56.88
N LEU A 293 10.59 -48.19 57.35
CA LEU A 293 11.25 -46.92 57.69
C LEU A 293 11.66 -46.78 59.17
N TRP A 294 11.30 -47.71 60.07
CA TRP A 294 11.61 -47.56 61.50
C TRP A 294 11.91 -48.89 62.22
N PRO A 295 13.12 -49.46 62.13
CA PRO A 295 13.47 -50.71 62.83
C PRO A 295 13.58 -50.61 64.35
N TRP A 296 13.38 -49.43 64.95
CA TRP A 296 13.73 -49.13 66.34
C TRP A 296 12.57 -48.60 67.22
N LEU A 297 11.32 -48.67 66.76
CA LEU A 297 10.18 -48.06 67.48
C LEU A 297 8.94 -48.96 67.69
N ASP A 298 9.09 -50.28 67.77
CA ASP A 298 8.01 -51.13 68.30
C ASP A 298 8.40 -51.79 69.65
N PRO A 299 7.98 -51.24 70.81
CA PRO A 299 8.22 -51.83 72.12
C PRO A 299 7.15 -52.84 72.55
N PHE A 300 6.18 -53.24 71.72
CA PHE A 300 5.08 -54.10 72.17
C PHE A 300 4.85 -55.31 71.25
N SER A 301 5.68 -56.34 71.45
CA SER A 301 5.31 -57.75 71.26
C SER A 301 4.30 -58.21 72.30
#